data_AF-A0AAV0Z1S7-F1
#
_entry.id   AF-A0AAV0Z1S7-F1
#
_cell.length_a   1.000
_cell.length_b   1.000
_cell.length_c   1.000
_cell.angle_alpha   90.00
_cell.angle_beta   90.00
_cell.angle_gamma   90.00
#
_symmetry.space_group_name_H-M   'P 1'
#
loop_
_entity.id
_entity.type
_entity.pdbx_description
1 polymer ?
#
loop_
_entity_poly.entity_id
_entity_poly.type
_entity_poly.pdbx_seq_one_letter_code
_entity_poly.pdbx_strand_id
1 'polypeptide(L)'
;MKFFQDLPFVVFVGNPDLCINNECRASKSLEGNKSIRNIIIYTLLGVILTSAVVTCGVILALRIQGDNSYGRNNFDEVEMEWPFILFQKFNFNINDIVSKLSDSNIVIKGCSDVVYRVETLTLLQVNVVKGI
;
A
#
# COMPACT_ATOMS: atom_id res chain seq x y z
N MET A 1 -48.21 14.70 63.28
CA MET A 1 -47.92 13.72 62.22
C MET A 1 -46.52 13.99 61.65
N LYS A 2 -45.51 13.27 62.15
CA LYS A 2 -44.10 13.34 61.65
C LYS A 2 -43.57 11.98 61.19
N PHE A 3 -44.46 10.98 61.09
CA PHE A 3 -44.09 9.59 60.82
C PHE A 3 -43.50 9.38 59.43
N PHE A 4 -43.77 10.28 58.48
CA PHE A 4 -43.34 10.15 57.09
C PHE A 4 -42.03 10.87 56.77
N GLN A 5 -41.36 11.51 57.75
CA GLN A 5 -40.09 12.21 57.51
C GLN A 5 -38.86 11.28 57.60
N ASP A 6 -39.00 10.09 58.20
CA ASP A 6 -37.89 9.15 58.43
C ASP A 6 -37.86 7.96 57.45
N LEU A 7 -38.68 7.99 56.38
CA LEU A 7 -38.65 6.91 55.38
C LEU A 7 -37.55 7.15 54.33
N PRO A 8 -36.76 6.12 53.97
CA PRO A 8 -35.74 6.25 52.94
C PRO A 8 -36.37 6.51 51.57
N PHE A 9 -35.71 7.36 50.77
CA PHE A 9 -36.19 7.84 49.47
C PHE A 9 -36.55 6.73 48.46
N VAL A 10 -36.02 5.52 48.65
CA VAL A 10 -36.32 4.33 47.85
C VAL A 10 -37.80 3.97 47.84
N VAL A 11 -38.54 4.28 48.90
CA VAL A 11 -39.97 3.94 49.02
C VAL A 11 -40.85 4.80 48.11
N PHE A 12 -40.33 5.96 47.67
CA PHE A 12 -41.03 6.90 46.79
C PHE A 12 -40.64 6.76 45.31
N VAL A 13 -39.76 5.82 44.97
CA VAL A 13 -39.36 5.54 43.59
C VAL A 13 -40.57 4.99 42.82
N GLY A 14 -41.13 5.80 41.92
CA GLY A 14 -42.28 5.46 41.10
C GLY A 14 -43.56 6.26 41.39
N ASN A 15 -43.59 7.09 42.44
CA ASN A 15 -44.71 7.99 42.75
C ASN A 15 -44.19 9.44 42.96
N PRO A 16 -44.09 10.24 41.88
CA PRO A 16 -43.43 11.54 41.92
C PRO A 16 -44.18 12.63 42.70
N ASP A 17 -45.50 12.51 42.86
CA ASP A 17 -46.34 13.50 43.56
C ASP A 17 -46.17 13.49 45.09
N LEU A 18 -45.48 12.47 45.64
CA LEU A 18 -45.24 12.30 47.08
C LEU A 18 -43.82 12.70 47.50
N CYS A 19 -43.04 13.27 46.57
CA CYS A 19 -41.65 13.61 46.82
C CYS A 19 -41.47 14.94 47.53
N ILE A 20 -40.95 14.85 48.76
CA ILE A 20 -40.63 16.00 49.60
C ILE A 20 -39.15 16.30 49.38
N ASN A 21 -38.88 17.45 48.77
CA ASN A 21 -37.61 17.88 48.18
C ASN A 21 -37.22 17.18 46.87
N ASN A 22 -36.58 17.95 45.99
CA ASN A 22 -36.20 17.63 44.60
C ASN A 22 -35.26 16.41 44.41
N GLU A 23 -35.06 15.59 45.44
CA GLU A 23 -34.10 14.48 45.46
C GLU A 23 -34.65 13.17 44.88
N CYS A 24 -35.92 13.12 44.49
CA CYS A 24 -36.55 11.95 43.84
C CYS A 24 -36.26 11.80 42.34
N ARG A 25 -35.22 12.42 41.78
CA ARG A 25 -34.93 12.27 40.34
C ARG A 25 -34.20 10.96 40.04
N ALA A 26 -34.95 9.86 40.00
CA ALA A 26 -34.60 8.67 39.21
C ALA A 26 -34.94 8.87 37.72
N SER A 27 -34.63 10.04 37.17
CA SER A 27 -34.90 10.42 35.78
C SER A 27 -33.77 11.31 35.27
N LYS A 28 -32.61 10.70 35.00
CA LYS A 28 -31.56 11.28 34.16
C LYS A 28 -31.35 10.48 32.86
N SER A 29 -32.11 9.41 32.63
CA SER A 29 -31.84 8.47 31.55
C SER A 29 -32.35 8.92 30.17
N LEU A 30 -33.38 9.76 30.08
CA LEU A 30 -33.89 10.20 28.76
C LEU A 30 -33.08 11.35 28.14
N GLU A 31 -32.61 12.30 28.95
CA GLU A 31 -31.89 13.47 28.45
C GLU A 31 -30.41 13.15 28.15
N GLY A 32 -29.81 12.29 28.98
CA GLY A 32 -28.48 11.73 28.74
C GLY A 32 -28.40 10.87 27.48
N ASN A 33 -29.39 10.00 27.23
CA ASN A 33 -29.39 9.15 26.04
C ASN A 33 -29.57 9.93 24.73
N LYS A 34 -30.38 11.00 24.74
CA LYS A 34 -30.50 11.91 23.58
C LYS A 34 -29.20 12.66 23.33
N SER A 35 -28.55 13.13 24.39
CA SER A 35 -27.26 13.82 24.31
C SER A 35 -26.14 12.91 23.79
N ILE A 36 -26.03 11.69 24.32
CA ILE A 36 -25.04 10.69 23.88
C ILE A 36 -25.28 10.29 22.41
N ARG A 37 -26.54 10.06 22.02
CA ARG A 37 -26.88 9.76 20.62
C ARG A 37 -26.47 10.90 19.69
N ASN A 38 -26.72 12.15 20.07
CA ASN A 38 -26.30 13.30 19.29
C ASN A 38 -24.77 13.38 19.21
N ILE A 39 -24.05 13.19 20.31
CA ILE A 39 -22.58 13.18 20.32
C ILE A 39 -22.05 12.12 19.35
N ILE A 40 -22.56 10.89 19.38
CA ILE A 40 -22.15 9.82 18.47
C ILE A 40 -22.41 10.22 17.01
N ILE A 41 -23.59 10.78 16.70
CA ILE A 41 -23.93 11.23 15.34
C ILE A 41 -22.97 12.33 14.89
N TYR A 42 -22.72 13.35 15.71
CA TYR A 42 -21.78 14.43 15.37
C TYR A 42 -20.35 13.91 15.19
N THR A 43 -19.91 12.96 16.02
CA THR A 43 -18.58 12.37 15.92
C THR A 43 -18.43 11.58 14.63
N LEU A 44 -19.40 10.73 14.30
CA LEU A 44 -19.41 9.97 13.04
C LEU A 44 -19.46 10.89 11.83
N LEU A 45 -20.30 11.92 11.86
CA LEU A 45 -20.39 12.90 10.78
C LEU A 45 -19.06 13.64 10.61
N GLY A 46 -18.40 14.01 11.71
CA GLY A 46 -17.08 14.62 11.69
C GLY A 46 -16.03 13.71 11.08
N VAL A 47 -16.01 12.42 11.43
CA VAL A 47 -15.08 11.44 10.85
C VAL A 47 -15.32 11.26 9.35
N ILE A 48 -16.58 11.20 8.92
CA ILE A 48 -16.93 11.08 7.49
C ILE A 48 -16.54 12.34 6.72
N LEU A 49 -16.81 13.53 7.26
CA LEU A 49 -16.46 14.79 6.62
C LEU A 49 -14.93 14.95 6.52
N THR A 50 -14.20 14.66 7.60
CA THR A 50 -12.73 14.75 7.61
C THR A 50 -12.11 13.72 6.66
N SER A 51 -12.59 12.48 6.65
CA SER A 51 -12.10 11.45 5.72
C SER A 51 -12.39 11.82 4.27
N ALA A 52 -13.59 12.36 3.97
CA ALA A 52 -13.95 12.82 2.63
C ALA A 52 -13.06 13.99 2.19
N VAL A 53 -12.81 14.99 3.05
CA VAL A 53 -11.93 16.12 2.75
C VAL A 53 -10.50 15.67 2.51
N VAL A 54 -9.96 14.78 3.35
CA VAL A 54 -8.61 14.22 3.16
C VAL A 54 -8.53 13.46 1.85
N THR A 55 -9.50 12.60 1.57
CA THR A 55 -9.54 11.80 0.33
C THR A 55 -9.64 12.71 -0.90
N CYS A 56 -10.53 13.70 -0.89
CA CYS A 56 -10.64 14.69 -1.96
C CYS A 56 -9.34 15.50 -2.12
N GLY A 57 -8.70 15.90 -1.01
CA GLY A 57 -7.43 16.63 -1.03
C GLY A 57 -6.30 15.81 -1.65
N VAL A 58 -6.20 14.52 -1.30
CA VAL A 58 -5.24 13.59 -1.91
C VAL A 58 -5.54 13.41 -3.40
N ILE A 59 -6.80 13.19 -3.79
CA ILE A 59 -7.17 13.06 -5.20
C ILE A 59 -6.83 14.33 -5.97
N LEU A 60 -7.16 15.52 -5.44
CA LEU A 60 -6.85 16.78 -6.09
C LEU A 60 -5.34 17.02 -6.18
N ALA A 61 -4.57 16.70 -5.15
CA ALA A 61 -3.11 16.79 -5.19
C ALA A 61 -2.51 15.86 -6.26
N LEU A 62 -3.00 14.63 -6.37
CA LEU A 62 -2.62 13.69 -7.42
C LEU A 62 -3.05 14.18 -8.80
N ARG A 63 -4.22 14.81 -8.94
CA ARG A 63 -4.68 15.39 -10.20
C ARG A 63 -3.85 16.60 -10.63
N ILE A 64 -3.47 17.48 -9.70
CA ILE A 64 -2.65 18.67 -10.00
C ILE A 64 -1.22 18.26 -10.38
N GLN A 65 -0.63 17.28 -9.66
CA GLN A 65 0.63 16.68 -10.09
C GLN A 65 0.46 15.97 -11.44
N GLY A 66 -0.66 15.27 -11.60
CA GLY A 66 -1.08 14.55 -12.80
C GLY A 66 -1.30 15.42 -14.04
N ASP A 67 -1.77 16.66 -13.89
CA ASP A 67 -2.05 17.59 -15.00
C ASP A 67 -0.79 18.31 -15.48
N ASN A 68 0.18 18.55 -14.58
CA ASN A 68 1.54 18.92 -14.98
C ASN A 68 2.29 17.74 -15.66
N SER A 69 1.72 16.54 -15.58
CA SER A 69 2.12 15.32 -16.28
C SER A 69 0.96 14.77 -17.13
N TYR A 70 0.18 15.66 -17.79
CA TYR A 70 -0.94 15.25 -18.67
C TYR A 70 -0.37 14.48 -19.87
N GLY A 71 -0.20 13.19 -19.66
CA GLY A 71 0.53 12.30 -20.56
C GLY A 71 0.80 10.91 -20.00
N ARG A 72 0.32 10.52 -18.80
CA ARG A 72 0.44 9.12 -18.37
C ARG A 72 -0.72 8.60 -17.53
N ASN A 73 -1.80 8.26 -18.22
CA ASN A 73 -2.56 7.06 -17.84
C ASN A 73 -1.71 5.86 -18.25
N ASN A 74 -0.83 5.35 -17.38
CA ASN A 74 -0.23 4.02 -17.43
C ASN A 74 0.67 3.92 -16.20
N PHE A 75 0.35 3.03 -15.26
CA PHE A 75 1.34 2.27 -14.47
C PHE A 75 2.69 2.98 -14.19
N ASP A 76 2.67 4.10 -13.49
CA ASP A 76 3.89 4.73 -12.95
C ASP A 76 3.91 4.55 -11.42
N GLU A 77 3.58 3.34 -10.98
CA GLU A 77 4.44 2.70 -10.01
C GLU A 77 5.83 2.71 -10.63
N VAL A 78 6.82 3.18 -9.88
CA VAL A 78 8.22 3.15 -10.28
C VAL A 78 8.66 1.69 -10.30
N GLU A 79 8.09 0.89 -11.19
CA GLU A 79 8.79 -0.20 -11.81
C GLU A 79 9.96 0.48 -12.50
N MET A 80 11.10 0.45 -11.83
CA MET A 80 12.34 0.20 -12.52
C MET A 80 12.05 -1.03 -13.39
N GLU A 81 11.52 -0.80 -14.59
CA GLU A 81 11.17 -1.81 -15.57
C GLU A 81 12.51 -2.36 -16.03
N TRP A 82 13.05 -3.25 -15.20
CA TRP A 82 14.14 -4.10 -15.58
C TRP A 82 13.60 -4.88 -16.75
N PRO A 83 14.11 -4.65 -17.97
CA PRO A 83 13.68 -5.46 -19.08
C PRO A 83 13.97 -6.91 -18.69
N PHE A 84 12.92 -7.72 -18.55
CA PHE A 84 13.07 -9.15 -18.37
C PHE A 84 13.57 -9.70 -19.71
N ILE A 85 14.89 -9.66 -19.91
CA ILE A 85 15.52 -10.25 -21.07
C ILE A 85 15.54 -11.75 -20.83
N LEU A 86 14.70 -12.48 -21.55
CA LEU A 86 14.77 -13.94 -21.57
C LEU A 86 16.12 -14.33 -22.18
N PHE A 87 17.00 -14.92 -21.37
CA PHE A 87 18.24 -15.51 -21.86
C PHE A 87 17.92 -16.71 -22.73
N GLN A 88 17.83 -16.49 -24.05
CA GLN A 88 17.69 -17.57 -25.00
C GLN A 88 19.04 -18.26 -25.17
N LYS A 89 19.17 -19.49 -24.68
CA LYS A 89 20.33 -20.33 -24.98
C LYS A 89 20.37 -20.56 -26.50
N PHE A 90 21.36 -19.98 -27.17
CA PHE A 90 21.56 -20.21 -28.59
C PHE A 90 22.08 -21.64 -28.79
N ASN A 91 21.41 -22.41 -29.65
CA ASN A 91 21.90 -23.73 -30.04
C ASN A 91 22.96 -23.53 -31.13
N PHE A 92 24.23 -23.54 -30.73
CA PHE A 92 25.34 -23.57 -31.67
C PHE A 92 25.92 -24.98 -31.76
N ASN A 93 26.45 -25.32 -32.93
CA ASN A 93 27.24 -26.52 -33.12
C ASN A 93 28.68 -26.25 -32.69
N ILE A 94 29.23 -27.10 -31.83
CA ILE A 94 30.61 -26.98 -31.35
C ILE A 94 31.60 -27.08 -32.52
N ASN A 95 31.32 -27.91 -33.53
CA ASN A 95 32.18 -28.08 -34.69
C ASN A 95 32.32 -26.79 -35.51
N ASP A 96 31.25 -25.97 -35.56
CA ASP A 96 31.25 -24.69 -36.27
C ASP A 96 32.13 -23.63 -35.55
N ILE A 97 32.35 -23.81 -34.25
CA ILE A 97 33.21 -22.93 -33.45
C ILE A 97 34.65 -23.42 -33.46
N VAL A 98 34.88 -24.70 -33.16
CA VAL A 98 36.22 -25.28 -33.02
C VAL A 98 37.00 -25.20 -34.33
N SER A 99 36.34 -25.40 -35.47
CA SER A 99 36.96 -25.28 -36.80
C SER A 99 37.44 -23.85 -37.13
N LYS A 100 36.96 -22.84 -36.40
CA LYS A 100 37.30 -21.43 -36.63
C LYS A 100 38.28 -20.86 -35.61
N LEU A 101 38.75 -21.65 -34.63
CA LEU A 101 39.75 -21.18 -33.66
C LEU A 101 41.14 -21.19 -34.31
N SER A 102 41.77 -20.03 -34.39
CA SER A 102 43.11 -19.86 -34.98
C SER A 102 43.91 -18.77 -34.25
N ASP A 103 45.23 -18.74 -34.43
CA ASP A 103 46.04 -17.71 -33.76
C ASP A 103 45.72 -16.28 -34.25
N SER A 104 45.12 -16.17 -35.45
CA SER A 104 44.72 -14.89 -36.06
C SER A 104 43.49 -14.26 -35.41
N ASN A 105 42.69 -15.02 -34.65
CA ASN A 105 41.49 -14.50 -34.01
C ASN A 105 41.55 -14.50 -32.47
N ILE A 106 42.76 -14.60 -31.91
CA ILE A 106 43.00 -14.38 -30.49
C ILE A 106 42.82 -12.90 -30.17
N VAL A 107 41.96 -12.61 -29.20
CA VAL A 107 41.81 -11.28 -28.61
C VAL A 107 42.68 -11.16 -27.36
N ILE A 108 42.69 -12.20 -26.53
CA ILE A 108 43.38 -12.21 -25.23
C ILE A 108 44.00 -13.60 -25.01
N LYS A 109 45.25 -13.63 -24.53
CA LYS A 109 45.92 -14.84 -24.06
C LYS A 109 46.25 -14.69 -22.57
N GLY A 110 45.57 -15.45 -21.73
CA GLY A 110 45.84 -15.58 -20.30
C GLY A 110 46.85 -16.70 -19.99
N CYS A 111 47.10 -16.93 -18.70
CA CYS A 111 48.04 -17.97 -18.25
C CYS A 111 47.47 -19.39 -18.46
N SER A 112 46.16 -19.55 -18.31
CA SER A 112 45.47 -20.85 -18.44
C SER A 112 44.41 -20.87 -19.52
N ASP A 113 44.08 -19.72 -20.13
CA ASP A 113 42.97 -19.59 -21.07
C ASP A 113 43.33 -18.68 -22.24
N VAL A 114 42.72 -18.93 -23.40
CA VAL A 114 42.80 -18.09 -24.59
C VAL A 114 41.40 -17.69 -25.03
N VAL A 115 41.18 -16.40 -25.27
CA VAL A 115 39.92 -15.84 -25.73
C VAL A 115 40.01 -15.54 -27.22
N TYR A 116 39.13 -16.17 -27.99
CA TYR A 116 39.03 -16.04 -29.43
C TYR A 116 37.75 -15.27 -29.82
N ARG A 117 37.84 -14.43 -30.85
CA ARG A 117 36.69 -13.80 -31.50
C ARG A 117 36.29 -14.61 -32.72
N VAL A 118 35.09 -15.18 -32.71
CA VAL A 118 34.61 -16.06 -33.77
C VAL A 118 33.30 -15.53 -34.34
N GLU A 119 33.19 -15.50 -35.66
CA GLU A 119 31.93 -15.27 -36.36
C GLU A 119 31.23 -16.61 -36.63
N THR A 120 29.98 -16.76 -36.17
CA THR A 120 29.17 -17.96 -36.43
C THR A 120 28.58 -17.93 -37.83
N LEU A 121 28.00 -19.06 -38.28
CA LEU A 121 27.30 -19.15 -39.57
C LEU A 121 26.09 -18.21 -39.66
N THR A 122 25.54 -17.81 -38.51
CA THR A 122 24.45 -16.83 -38.38
C THR A 122 24.95 -15.39 -38.34
N LEU A 123 26.22 -15.15 -38.71
CA LEU A 123 26.88 -13.83 -38.69
C LEU A 123 26.91 -13.17 -37.31
N LEU A 124 26.74 -13.96 -36.24
CA LEU A 124 26.88 -13.49 -34.87
C LEU A 124 28.36 -13.57 -34.45
N GLN A 125 28.89 -12.49 -33.88
CA GLN A 125 30.19 -12.51 -33.24
C GLN A 125 30.08 -13.04 -31.81
N VAL A 126 30.85 -14.07 -31.50
CA VAL A 126 30.92 -14.69 -30.17
C VAL A 126 32.35 -14.70 -29.65
N ASN A 127 32.50 -14.52 -28.34
CA ASN A 127 33.78 -14.67 -27.66
C ASN A 127 33.87 -16.07 -27.08
N VAL A 128 34.91 -16.80 -27.45
CA VAL A 128 35.11 -18.21 -27.06
C VAL A 128 36.33 -18.28 -26.16
N VAL A 129 36.15 -18.83 -24.96
CA VAL A 129 37.25 -19.08 -24.02
C VAL A 129 37.66 -20.55 -24.13
N LYS A 130 38.94 -20.81 -24.37
CA LYS A 130 39.53 -22.15 -24.42
C LYS A 130 40.63 -22.27 -23.37
N GLY A 131 40.48 -23.23 -22.46
CA GLY A 131 41.54 -23.64 -21.55
C GLY A 131 42.72 -24.25 -22.29
N ILE A 132 43.94 -23.88 -21.88
CA ILE A 132 45.22 -24.41 -22.38
C ILE A 132 45.49 -25.78 -21.79
#